data_AF-A0A8H7IZL9-F1
#
_entry.id   AF-A0A8H7IZL9-F1
#
_cell.length_a   1.000
_cell.length_b   1.000
_cell.length_c   1.000
_cell.angle_alpha   90.00
_cell.angle_beta   90.00
_cell.angle_gamma   90.00
#
_symmetry.space_group_name_H-M   'P 1'
#
loop_
_entity.id
_entity.type
_entity.pdbx_description
1 polymer ?
#
loop_
_entity_poly.entity_id
_entity_poly.type
_entity_poly.pdbx_seq_one_letter_code
_entity_poly.pdbx_strand_id
1 'polypeptide(L)'
;MNDTRADIIETVDQVHNLVDYIVSQYVPPLCHLPILYVDLEGVNLCREGSASIPTLLIDFDGPARRVCLIDIHLLGARAFKTAGAKQKTMKDIFQNENIAKSKGVDLASWKSSKEKGKQLFKTKHEGATSVFNQRPIVEDIVMYCVGDVQYLPELRKRFLPESYEARAIVNEETKKRLVASQKPD
;
A
#
# COMPACT_ATOMS: atom_id res chain seq x y z
N MET A 1 -22.42 -0.76 2.43
CA MET A 1 -20.95 -0.88 2.50
C MET A 1 -20.57 -1.86 1.42
N ASN A 2 -19.79 -1.45 0.42
CA ASN A 2 -19.29 -2.40 -0.56
C ASN A 2 -18.26 -3.27 0.16
N ASP A 3 -18.56 -4.56 0.26
CA ASP A 3 -17.70 -5.59 0.81
C ASP A 3 -16.46 -5.69 -0.09
N THR A 4 -15.43 -4.89 0.22
CA THR A 4 -14.20 -4.87 -0.55
C THR A 4 -13.35 -6.04 -0.08
N ARG A 5 -13.59 -7.20 -0.68
CA ARG A 5 -12.84 -8.43 -0.39
C ARG A 5 -11.36 -8.24 -0.73
N ALA A 6 -10.49 -8.48 0.25
CA ALA A 6 -9.05 -8.40 0.07
C ALA A 6 -8.46 -9.75 -0.34
N ASP A 7 -7.47 -9.71 -1.21
CA ASP A 7 -6.68 -10.89 -1.56
C ASP A 7 -5.43 -10.97 -0.70
N ILE A 8 -5.27 -12.09 0.01
CA ILE A 8 -4.04 -12.36 0.76
C ILE A 8 -3.04 -13.08 -0.15
N ILE A 9 -1.86 -12.50 -0.31
CA ILE A 9 -0.79 -12.95 -1.20
C ILE A 9 0.29 -13.61 -0.35
N GLU A 10 0.33 -14.94 -0.38
CA GLU A 10 1.10 -15.82 0.50
C GLU A 10 2.02 -16.78 -0.28
N THR A 11 1.80 -16.94 -1.58
CA THR A 11 2.59 -17.84 -2.45
C THR A 11 3.34 -17.10 -3.56
N VAL A 12 4.39 -17.73 -4.07
CA VAL A 12 5.18 -17.21 -5.19
C VAL A 12 4.31 -17.03 -6.43
N ASP A 13 3.41 -17.97 -6.72
CA ASP A 13 2.49 -17.89 -7.86
C ASP A 13 1.52 -16.71 -7.74
N GLN A 14 1.02 -16.44 -6.52
CA GLN A 14 0.19 -15.26 -6.29
C GLN A 14 0.97 -13.96 -6.49
N VAL A 15 2.25 -13.89 -6.08
CA VAL A 15 3.11 -12.73 -6.35
C VAL A 15 3.35 -12.58 -7.85
N HIS A 16 3.66 -13.65 -8.56
CA HIS A 16 3.83 -13.65 -10.02
C HIS A 16 2.59 -13.10 -10.73
N ASN A 17 1.41 -13.62 -10.39
CA ASN A 17 0.13 -13.20 -10.95
C ASN A 17 -0.21 -11.74 -10.61
N LEU A 18 0.11 -11.28 -9.39
CA LEU A 18 -0.08 -9.90 -8.98
C LEU A 18 0.79 -8.93 -9.80
N VAL A 19 2.06 -9.29 -10.00
CA VAL A 19 2.99 -8.51 -10.83
C VAL A 19 2.46 -8.40 -12.26
N ASP A 20 2.07 -9.52 -12.86
CA ASP A 20 1.54 -9.52 -14.23
C ASP A 20 0.23 -8.76 -14.35
N TYR A 21 -0.63 -8.83 -13.33
CA TYR A 21 -1.84 -8.03 -13.27
C TYR A 21 -1.53 -6.52 -13.31
N ILE A 22 -0.58 -6.04 -12.51
CA ILE A 22 -0.17 -4.62 -12.49
C ILE A 22 0.49 -4.21 -13.82
N VAL A 23 1.36 -5.06 -14.36
CA VAL A 23 2.22 -4.76 -15.51
C VAL A 23 1.52 -4.96 -16.85
N SER A 24 0.48 -5.79 -16.91
CA SER A 24 -0.30 -6.02 -18.15
C SER A 24 -1.04 -4.76 -18.60
N GLN A 25 -1.53 -3.99 -17.63
CA GLN A 25 -2.32 -2.78 -17.85
C GLN A 25 -1.48 -1.50 -17.95
N TYR A 26 -0.21 -1.57 -17.56
CA TYR A 26 0.71 -0.44 -17.61
C TYR A 26 1.34 -0.30 -19.00
N VAL A 27 0.95 0.75 -19.74
CA VAL A 27 1.49 1.08 -21.07
C VAL A 27 2.09 2.50 -21.07
N PRO A 28 3.37 2.67 -20.70
CA PRO A 28 4.07 3.95 -20.84
C PRO A 28 4.33 4.29 -22.32
N PRO A 29 4.41 5.59 -22.69
CA PRO A 29 4.24 6.80 -21.87
C PRO A 29 2.78 7.27 -21.77
N LEU A 30 1.84 6.54 -22.38
CA LEU A 30 0.47 6.98 -22.61
C LEU A 30 -0.44 6.85 -21.39
N CYS A 31 -0.08 6.01 -20.42
CA CYS A 31 -0.93 5.71 -19.27
C CYS A 31 -0.17 5.83 -17.95
N HIS A 32 -0.68 6.67 -17.04
CA HIS A 32 -0.20 6.80 -15.66
C HIS A 32 -0.87 5.80 -14.70
N LEU A 33 -1.62 4.83 -15.24
CA LEU A 33 -2.35 3.81 -14.51
C LEU A 33 -1.58 2.48 -14.49
N PRO A 34 -1.65 1.69 -13.40
CA PRO A 34 -2.49 1.93 -12.23
C PRO A 34 -1.91 2.98 -11.28
N ILE A 35 -2.79 3.60 -10.50
CA ILE A 35 -2.40 4.29 -9.27
C ILE A 35 -2.38 3.24 -8.16
N LEU A 36 -1.23 3.14 -7.48
CA LEU A 36 -1.05 2.27 -6.33
C LEU A 36 -1.19 3.09 -5.04
N TYR A 37 -2.07 2.65 -4.16
CA TYR A 37 -2.22 3.19 -2.82
C TYR A 37 -1.66 2.18 -1.84
N VAL A 38 -0.71 2.61 -1.01
CA VAL A 38 0.10 1.67 -0.20
C VAL A 38 0.09 2.11 1.25
N ASP A 39 -0.20 1.17 2.15
CA ASP A 39 0.15 1.26 3.57
C ASP A 39 1.01 0.07 3.99
N LEU A 40 1.78 0.22 5.07
CA LEU A 40 2.65 -0.82 5.60
C LEU A 40 2.31 -1.07 7.06
N GLU A 41 2.10 -2.34 7.42
CA GLU A 41 1.90 -2.76 8.80
C GLU A 41 3.03 -3.67 9.27
N GLY A 42 3.40 -3.56 10.55
CA GLY A 42 4.47 -4.35 11.15
C GLY A 42 4.88 -3.89 12.56
N VAL A 43 6.01 -4.41 13.04
CA VAL A 43 6.50 -4.17 14.40
C VAL A 43 7.55 -3.08 14.41
N ASN A 44 7.31 -2.02 15.18
CA ASN A 44 8.23 -0.88 15.36
C ASN A 44 8.72 -0.28 14.02
N LEU A 45 7.82 -0.22 13.01
CA LEU A 45 8.13 0.26 11.66
C LEU A 45 8.98 1.53 11.70
N CYS A 46 10.19 1.44 11.13
CA CYS A 46 11.21 2.47 10.90
C CYS A 46 12.52 1.70 10.65
N ARG A 47 13.68 2.21 11.09
CA ARG A 47 15.00 1.62 10.82
C ARG A 47 15.25 0.30 11.55
N GLU A 48 14.81 0.21 12.80
CA GLU A 48 15.02 -0.96 13.67
C GLU A 48 13.80 -1.90 13.72
N GLY A 49 12.79 -1.62 12.89
CA GLY A 49 11.54 -2.36 12.85
C GLY A 49 11.52 -3.46 11.80
N SER A 50 10.37 -4.13 11.72
CA SER A 50 10.06 -5.09 10.66
C SER A 50 8.72 -4.77 10.02
N ALA A 51 8.68 -4.81 8.69
CA ALA A 51 7.44 -4.78 7.93
C ALA A 51 6.91 -6.21 7.77
N SER A 52 5.60 -6.36 7.95
CA SER A 52 4.94 -7.68 7.99
C SER A 52 3.94 -7.81 6.86
N ILE A 53 3.12 -6.77 6.66
CA ILE A 53 1.99 -6.80 5.72
C ILE A 53 1.94 -5.46 4.97
N PRO A 54 2.53 -5.35 3.78
CA PRO A 54 2.19 -4.30 2.84
C PRO A 54 0.77 -4.50 2.32
N THR A 55 -0.01 -3.44 2.39
CA THR A 55 -1.37 -3.40 1.84
C THR A 55 -1.38 -2.51 0.62
N LEU A 56 -1.88 -3.03 -0.49
CA LEU A 56 -1.99 -2.32 -1.76
C LEU A 56 -3.45 -2.22 -2.17
N LEU A 57 -3.90 -1.02 -2.52
CA LEU A 57 -5.07 -0.84 -3.37
C LEU A 57 -4.61 -0.44 -4.77
N ILE A 58 -5.09 -1.17 -5.78
CA ILE A 58 -4.75 -1.00 -7.19
C ILE A 58 -5.97 -0.38 -7.88
N ASP A 59 -5.78 0.82 -8.42
CA ASP A 59 -6.83 1.58 -9.12
C ASP A 59 -6.43 1.82 -10.59
N PHE A 60 -7.26 1.31 -11.50
CA PHE A 60 -7.16 1.51 -12.95
C PHE A 60 -8.15 2.57 -13.49
N ASP A 61 -8.63 3.45 -12.62
CA ASP A 61 -9.69 4.44 -12.89
C ASP A 61 -11.02 3.80 -13.35
N GLY A 62 -11.27 2.57 -12.89
CA GLY A 62 -12.47 1.80 -13.15
C GLY A 62 -13.24 1.45 -11.87
N PRO A 63 -14.44 0.87 -11.99
CA PRO A 63 -15.24 0.47 -10.82
C PRO A 63 -14.61 -0.70 -10.05
N ALA A 64 -13.76 -1.49 -10.70
CA ALA A 64 -13.09 -2.64 -10.12
C ALA A 64 -11.73 -2.25 -9.54
N ARG A 65 -11.71 -1.88 -8.26
CA ARG A 65 -10.48 -1.76 -7.47
C ARG A 65 -10.15 -3.09 -6.81
N ARG A 66 -8.87 -3.38 -6.69
CA ARG A 66 -8.37 -4.60 -6.03
C ARG A 66 -7.55 -4.22 -4.81
N VAL A 67 -7.83 -4.87 -3.67
CA VAL A 67 -7.03 -4.73 -2.46
C VAL A 67 -6.26 -6.01 -2.22
N CYS A 68 -4.95 -5.90 -2.01
CA CYS A 68 -4.05 -7.03 -1.77
C CYS A 68 -3.25 -6.81 -0.49
N LEU A 69 -3.18 -7.82 0.37
CA LEU A 69 -2.28 -7.88 1.51
C LEU A 69 -1.14 -8.84 1.17
N ILE A 70 0.10 -8.36 1.16
CA ILE A 70 1.26 -9.20 0.86
C ILE A 70 1.85 -9.74 2.16
N ASP A 71 1.87 -11.05 2.34
CA ASP A 71 2.48 -11.65 3.54
C ASP A 71 4.00 -11.74 3.39
N ILE A 72 4.72 -10.68 3.78
CA ILE A 72 6.19 -10.70 3.78
C ILE A 72 6.71 -11.68 4.82
N HIS A 73 6.00 -11.92 5.91
CA HIS A 73 6.47 -12.84 6.95
C HIS A 73 6.59 -14.27 6.41
N LEU A 74 5.68 -14.68 5.53
CA LEU A 74 5.72 -15.98 4.85
C LEU A 74 6.60 -15.97 3.59
N LEU A 75 6.50 -14.94 2.77
CA LEU A 75 7.21 -14.86 1.49
C LEU A 75 8.69 -14.49 1.64
N GLY A 76 9.05 -13.73 2.68
CA GLY A 76 10.36 -13.14 2.87
C GLY A 76 10.79 -12.32 1.66
N ALA A 77 12.04 -12.48 1.24
CA ALA A 77 12.58 -11.79 0.07
C ALA A 77 11.84 -12.13 -1.25
N ARG A 78 11.09 -13.24 -1.32
CA ARG A 78 10.35 -13.65 -2.51
C ARG A 78 9.22 -12.68 -2.86
N ALA A 79 8.65 -11.98 -1.86
CA ALA A 79 7.65 -10.93 -2.09
C ALA A 79 8.14 -9.85 -3.06
N PHE A 80 9.45 -9.59 -3.09
CA PHE A 80 10.07 -8.53 -3.88
C PHE A 80 10.97 -9.01 -5.02
N LYS A 81 11.36 -10.29 -5.00
CA LYS A 81 12.27 -10.89 -6.00
C LYS A 81 11.56 -11.76 -7.03
N THR A 82 10.32 -12.18 -6.78
CA THR A 82 9.56 -12.99 -7.74
C THR A 82 9.22 -12.15 -8.96
N ALA A 83 9.62 -12.65 -10.13
CA ALA A 83 9.37 -12.00 -11.41
C ALA A 83 8.08 -12.51 -12.06
N GLY A 84 7.32 -11.61 -12.67
CA GLY A 84 6.22 -11.92 -13.59
C GLY A 84 6.70 -12.29 -15.00
N ALA A 85 5.80 -12.58 -15.91
CA ALA A 85 6.09 -12.94 -17.30
C ALA A 85 6.96 -11.90 -18.02
N LYS A 86 6.76 -10.60 -17.75
CA LYS A 86 7.57 -9.51 -18.34
C LYS A 86 8.90 -9.24 -17.61
N GLN A 87 9.38 -10.17 -16.78
CA GLN A 87 10.62 -10.04 -16.00
C GLN A 87 10.66 -8.80 -15.11
N LYS A 88 9.49 -8.36 -14.63
CA LYS A 88 9.34 -7.31 -13.63
C LYS A 88 9.02 -7.93 -12.29
N THR A 89 9.34 -7.22 -11.21
CA THR A 89 9.07 -7.62 -9.83
C THR A 89 8.28 -6.55 -9.09
N MET A 90 7.75 -6.85 -7.91
CA MET A 90 7.17 -5.83 -7.03
C MET A 90 8.19 -4.74 -6.67
N LYS A 91 9.47 -5.10 -6.53
CA LYS A 91 10.56 -4.14 -6.32
C LYS A 91 10.71 -3.18 -7.51
N ASP A 92 10.60 -3.67 -8.74
CA ASP A 92 10.64 -2.81 -9.94
C ASP A 92 9.42 -1.89 -10.01
N ILE A 93 8.23 -2.43 -9.72
CA ILE A 93 6.98 -1.65 -9.69
C ILE A 93 7.08 -0.51 -8.66
N PHE A 94 7.53 -0.80 -7.44
CA PHE A 94 7.66 0.21 -6.39
C PHE A 94 8.75 1.25 -6.69
N GLN A 95 9.80 0.90 -7.42
CA GLN A 95 10.86 1.85 -7.79
C GLN A 95 10.58 2.61 -9.10
N ASN A 96 9.58 2.20 -9.88
CA ASN A 96 9.28 2.84 -11.16
C ASN A 96 8.64 4.23 -10.96
N GLU A 97 9.36 5.29 -11.33
CA GLU A 97 8.90 6.69 -11.18
C GLU A 97 7.63 7.01 -11.97
N ASN A 98 7.35 6.24 -13.03
CA ASN A 98 6.20 6.47 -13.90
C ASN A 98 4.92 5.75 -13.41
N ILE A 99 5.00 4.91 -12.38
CA ILE A 99 3.84 4.35 -11.69
C ILE A 99 3.56 5.25 -10.48
N ALA A 100 2.36 5.82 -10.42
CA ALA A 100 1.98 6.71 -9.33
C ALA A 100 1.76 5.92 -8.04
N LYS A 101 2.48 6.27 -6.98
CA LYS A 101 2.23 5.78 -5.62
C LYS A 101 1.65 6.93 -4.81
N SER A 102 0.40 6.81 -4.40
CA SER A 102 -0.27 7.85 -3.61
C SER A 102 -0.36 7.42 -2.15
N LYS A 103 -0.02 8.34 -1.24
CA LYS A 103 -0.39 8.23 0.19
C LYS A 103 -1.59 9.15 0.43
N GLY A 104 -2.49 8.73 1.31
CA GLY A 104 -3.71 9.49 1.62
C GLY A 104 -3.44 10.87 2.18
N VAL A 105 -4.31 11.82 1.85
CA VAL A 105 -4.30 13.16 2.45
C VAL A 105 -5.73 13.63 2.71
N ASP A 106 -6.21 13.36 3.92
CA ASP A 106 -7.22 14.13 4.67
C ASP A 106 -7.10 13.68 6.11
N LEU A 107 -6.89 14.60 7.03
CA LEU A 107 -6.65 14.24 8.42
C LEU A 107 -7.94 13.94 9.18
N ALA A 108 -9.12 14.49 8.85
CA ALA A 108 -10.27 14.44 9.76
C ALA A 108 -11.07 13.13 9.66
N SER A 109 -11.51 12.76 8.46
CA SER A 109 -12.30 11.54 8.21
C SER A 109 -11.42 10.29 8.31
N TRP A 110 -10.18 10.39 7.84
CA TRP A 110 -9.13 9.40 8.07
C TRP A 110 -8.81 9.27 9.55
N LYS A 111 -8.61 10.35 10.32
CA LYS A 111 -8.36 10.23 11.78
C LYS A 111 -9.51 9.51 12.44
N SER A 112 -10.77 9.82 12.13
CA SER A 112 -11.90 9.11 12.73
C SER A 112 -11.90 7.62 12.39
N SER A 113 -11.60 7.26 11.13
CA SER A 113 -11.58 5.87 10.66
C SER A 113 -10.35 5.10 11.17
N LYS A 114 -9.15 5.68 11.10
CA LYS A 114 -7.91 5.15 11.70
C LYS A 114 -8.00 5.11 13.21
N GLU A 115 -8.62 6.08 13.89
CA GLU A 115 -8.79 6.04 15.34
C GLU A 115 -9.77 4.94 15.73
N LYS A 116 -10.89 4.78 15.02
CA LYS A 116 -11.79 3.62 15.22
C LYS A 116 -11.07 2.30 14.98
N GLY A 117 -10.31 2.18 13.89
CA GLY A 117 -9.48 1.00 13.60
C GLY A 117 -8.44 0.74 14.69
N LYS A 118 -7.71 1.77 15.12
CA LYS A 118 -6.71 1.71 16.19
C LYS A 118 -7.33 1.38 17.55
N GLN A 119 -8.53 1.89 17.86
CA GLN A 119 -9.24 1.60 19.10
C GLN A 119 -9.77 0.17 19.11
N LEU A 120 -10.35 -0.30 18.00
CA LEU A 120 -10.75 -1.71 17.82
C LEU A 120 -9.54 -2.64 17.96
N PHE A 121 -8.41 -2.28 17.35
CA PHE A 121 -7.14 -2.99 17.47
C PHE A 121 -6.64 -3.04 18.92
N LYS A 122 -6.61 -1.88 19.61
CA LYS A 122 -6.16 -1.78 21.01
C LYS A 122 -7.04 -2.57 21.98
N THR A 123 -8.35 -2.53 21.79
CA THR A 123 -9.31 -3.22 22.68
C THR A 123 -9.32 -4.73 22.50
N LYS A 124 -9.08 -5.23 21.28
CA LYS A 124 -9.11 -6.68 20.99
C LYS A 124 -7.76 -7.38 21.13
N HIS A 125 -6.64 -6.69 20.95
CA HIS A 125 -5.31 -7.33 20.80
C HIS A 125 -4.21 -6.75 21.72
N GLU A 126 -4.58 -6.24 22.89
CA GLU A 126 -3.65 -5.66 23.90
C GLU A 126 -2.69 -4.60 23.34
N GLY A 127 -3.05 -3.94 22.22
CA GLY A 127 -2.24 -2.88 21.60
C GLY A 127 -0.84 -3.29 21.14
N ALA A 128 -0.49 -4.58 21.19
CA ALA A 128 0.83 -5.05 20.83
C ALA A 128 0.95 -5.15 19.30
N THR A 129 1.87 -4.38 18.69
CA THR A 129 2.18 -4.43 17.25
C THR A 129 2.57 -5.83 16.76
N SER A 130 2.95 -6.73 17.68
CA SER A 130 3.19 -8.15 17.42
C SER A 130 2.04 -8.89 16.72
N VAL A 131 0.79 -8.41 16.84
CA VAL A 131 -0.37 -9.02 16.17
C VAL A 131 -0.23 -9.04 14.65
N PHE A 132 0.49 -8.08 14.04
CA PHE A 132 0.79 -8.08 12.60
C PHE A 132 1.70 -9.24 12.16
N ASN A 133 2.35 -9.92 13.10
CA ASN A 133 3.17 -11.11 12.86
C ASN A 133 2.42 -12.42 13.10
N GLN A 134 1.21 -12.39 13.67
CA GLN A 134 0.45 -13.62 13.92
C GLN A 134 -0.05 -14.22 12.60
N ARG A 135 0.00 -15.56 12.49
CA ARG A 135 -0.47 -16.30 11.31
C ARG A 135 -1.40 -17.45 11.72
N PRO A 136 -2.47 -17.72 10.93
CA PRO A 136 -2.91 -17.00 9.72
C PRO A 136 -3.33 -15.55 10.03
N ILE A 137 -3.30 -14.66 9.02
CA ILE A 137 -3.72 -13.27 9.21
C ILE A 137 -5.21 -13.29 9.56
N VAL A 138 -5.55 -12.86 10.78
CA VAL A 138 -6.93 -12.89 11.26
C VAL A 138 -7.77 -11.80 10.59
N GLU A 139 -9.06 -12.08 10.40
CA GLU A 139 -10.00 -11.22 9.66
C GLU A 139 -10.03 -9.76 10.18
N ASP A 140 -9.95 -9.57 11.50
CA ASP A 140 -9.91 -8.23 12.10
C ASP A 140 -8.69 -7.41 11.60
N ILE A 141 -7.55 -8.06 11.38
CA ILE A 141 -6.33 -7.43 10.82
C ILE A 141 -6.50 -7.17 9.33
N VAL A 142 -7.13 -8.10 8.59
CA VAL A 142 -7.45 -7.87 7.16
C VAL A 142 -8.31 -6.63 7.01
N MET A 143 -9.41 -6.54 7.76
CA MET A 143 -10.32 -5.39 7.72
C MET A 143 -9.67 -4.08 8.14
N TYR A 144 -8.77 -4.12 9.12
CA TYR A 144 -7.95 -2.97 9.51
C TYR A 144 -7.11 -2.47 8.32
N CYS A 145 -6.32 -3.36 7.71
CA CYS A 145 -5.48 -3.05 6.56
C CYS A 145 -6.28 -2.53 5.36
N VAL A 146 -7.43 -3.14 5.03
CA VAL A 146 -8.32 -2.64 3.96
C VAL A 146 -8.78 -1.22 4.26
N GLY A 147 -9.18 -0.96 5.52
CA GLY A 147 -9.61 0.34 6.00
C GLY A 147 -8.62 1.47 5.72
N ASP A 148 -7.33 1.16 5.71
CA ASP A 148 -6.25 2.12 5.56
C ASP A 148 -6.00 2.57 4.12
N VAL A 149 -6.38 1.74 3.15
CA VAL A 149 -6.20 2.03 1.73
C VAL A 149 -7.50 2.34 0.99
N GLN A 150 -8.65 1.82 1.45
CA GLN A 150 -9.90 1.82 0.67
C GLN A 150 -10.46 3.21 0.33
N TYR A 151 -10.19 4.21 1.16
CA TYR A 151 -10.68 5.59 0.95
C TYR A 151 -9.65 6.50 0.28
N LEU A 152 -8.42 6.02 0.09
CA LEU A 152 -7.35 6.84 -0.48
C LEU A 152 -7.63 7.30 -1.92
N PRO A 153 -8.33 6.54 -2.78
CA PRO A 153 -8.74 7.04 -4.09
C PRO A 153 -9.62 8.28 -4.04
N GLU A 154 -10.67 8.27 -3.23
CA GLU A 154 -11.61 9.39 -3.06
C GLU A 154 -10.91 10.60 -2.47
N LEU A 155 -10.07 10.39 -1.45
CA LEU A 155 -9.26 11.45 -0.86
C LEU A 155 -8.33 12.07 -1.91
N ARG A 156 -7.67 11.24 -2.73
CA ARG A 156 -6.83 11.74 -3.82
C ARG A 156 -7.66 12.57 -4.81
N LYS A 157 -8.84 12.11 -5.23
CA LYS A 157 -9.71 12.89 -6.13
C LYS A 157 -10.12 14.24 -5.53
N ARG A 158 -10.33 14.29 -4.21
CA ARG A 158 -10.77 15.51 -3.51
C ARG A 158 -9.65 16.52 -3.25
N PHE A 159 -8.45 16.04 -2.94
CA PHE A 159 -7.36 16.86 -2.39
C PHE A 159 -6.14 16.94 -3.30
N LEU A 160 -6.09 16.20 -4.40
CA LEU A 160 -5.03 16.42 -5.38
C LEU A 160 -5.19 17.83 -5.95
N PRO A 161 -4.19 18.71 -5.79
CA PRO A 161 -4.33 20.09 -6.23
C PRO A 161 -4.55 20.14 -7.75
N GLU A 162 -5.53 20.91 -8.18
CA GLU A 162 -5.76 21.16 -9.61
C GLU A 162 -4.60 21.97 -10.20
N SER A 163 -4.00 22.88 -9.42
CA SER A 163 -2.90 23.72 -9.90
C SER A 163 -1.57 22.97 -9.94
N TYR A 164 -0.82 23.22 -11.01
CA TYR A 164 0.53 22.69 -11.22
C TYR A 164 1.49 23.11 -10.09
N GLU A 165 1.37 24.34 -9.61
CA GLU A 165 2.25 24.93 -8.59
C GLU A 165 2.14 24.19 -7.25
N ALA A 166 0.92 23.92 -6.78
CA ALA A 166 0.71 23.18 -5.54
C ALA A 166 1.20 21.72 -5.67
N ARG A 167 1.02 21.09 -6.84
CA ARG A 167 1.58 19.76 -7.12
C ARG A 167 3.11 19.77 -7.11
N ALA A 168 3.73 20.82 -7.65
CA ALA A 168 5.19 20.96 -7.66
C ALA A 168 5.74 21.04 -6.23
N ILE A 169 5.11 21.84 -5.35
CA ILE A 169 5.50 21.96 -3.94
C ILE A 169 5.41 20.60 -3.23
N VAL A 170 4.28 19.89 -3.37
CA VAL A 170 4.09 18.57 -2.76
C VAL A 170 5.15 17.58 -3.26
N ASN A 171 5.45 17.57 -4.56
CA ASN A 171 6.46 16.70 -5.15
C ASN A 171 7.87 17.02 -4.63
N GLU A 172 8.22 18.30 -4.51
CA GLU A 172 9.51 18.72 -4.00
C GLU A 172 9.69 18.31 -2.53
N GLU A 173 8.71 18.59 -1.69
CA GLU A 173 8.71 18.19 -0.29
C GLU A 173 8.71 16.66 -0.11
N THR A 174 8.10 15.92 -1.03
CA THR A 174 8.17 14.45 -1.06
C THR A 174 9.59 13.98 -1.35
N LYS A 175 10.26 14.55 -2.37
CA LYS A 175 11.65 14.22 -2.70
C LYS A 175 12.60 14.52 -1.52
N LYS A 176 12.41 15.65 -0.82
CA LYS A 176 13.21 15.99 0.38
C LYS A 176 13.09 14.93 1.47
N ARG A 177 11.87 14.46 1.77
CA ARG A 177 11.64 13.40 2.78
C ARG A 177 12.25 12.05 2.37
N LEU A 178 12.21 11.71 1.08
CA LEU A 178 12.86 10.50 0.57
C LEU A 178 14.37 10.54 0.78
N VAL A 179 15.03 11.65 0.41
CA VAL A 179 16.47 11.82 0.63
C VAL A 179 16.81 11.77 2.12
N ALA A 180 16.01 12.43 2.97
CA ALA A 180 16.21 12.39 4.42
C ALA A 180 16.13 10.96 4.99
N SER A 181 15.19 10.14 4.49
CA SER A 181 15.02 8.75 4.95
C SER A 181 16.20 7.82 4.60
N GLN A 182 17.01 8.18 3.60
CA GLN A 182 18.16 7.40 3.15
C GLN A 182 19.45 7.73 3.90
N LYS A 183 19.48 8.79 4.70
CA LYS A 183 20.65 9.13 5.51
C LYS A 183 20.85 8.07 6.61
N PRO A 184 22.10 7.65 6.90
CA PRO A 184 22.39 6.88 8.11
C PRO A 184 22.05 7.71 9.35
N ASP A 185 21.85 7.04 10.49
CA ASP A 185 21.71 7.70 11.79
C ASP A 185 23.04 8.27 12.29
#